data_AF-X6D3C4-F1
#
_entry.id   AF-X6D3C4-F1
#
_cell.length_a   1.000
_cell.length_b   1.000
_cell.length_c   1.000
_cell.angle_alpha   90.00
_cell.angle_beta   90.00
_cell.angle_gamma   90.00
#
_symmetry.space_group_name_H-M   'P 1'
#
loop_
_entity.id
_entity.type
_entity.pdbx_description
1 polymer ?
#
loop_
_entity_poly.entity_id
_entity_poly.type
_entity_poly.pdbx_seq_one_letter_code
_entity_poly.pdbx_strand_id
1 'polypeptide(L)'
;MTPVDGGLKLEIKGNDADAEDLVDCEVEGAGEPIVVNCRYIRDALAAAGGGKVTFAPCADNPVGVRLLPDNDRSSFLLMQMRF
;
A
#
# COMPACT_ATOMS: atom_id res chain seq x y z
N MET A 1 8.49 21.81 -10.99
CA MET A 1 8.01 20.44 -10.74
C MET A 1 6.50 20.51 -10.71
N THR A 2 5.86 19.98 -11.75
CA THR A 2 4.39 19.88 -11.84
C THR A 2 3.92 18.74 -10.91
N PRO A 3 2.77 18.88 -10.23
CA PRO A 3 2.23 17.80 -9.38
C PRO A 3 1.94 16.58 -10.25
N VAL A 4 2.35 15.40 -9.80
CA VAL A 4 2.03 14.15 -10.46
C VAL A 4 0.60 13.77 -10.05
N ASP A 5 -0.34 13.84 -10.99
CA ASP A 5 -1.66 13.21 -10.87
C ASP A 5 -1.44 11.68 -10.76
N GLY A 6 -1.26 11.14 -9.54
CA GLY A 6 -1.11 9.69 -9.33
C GLY A 6 -0.22 9.21 -8.17
N GLY A 7 0.29 10.08 -7.30
CA GLY A 7 1.14 9.65 -6.18
C GLY A 7 0.37 9.00 -5.01
N LEU A 8 0.87 7.88 -4.48
CA LEU A 8 0.46 7.33 -3.19
C LEU A 8 1.17 8.11 -2.07
N LYS A 9 0.39 8.79 -1.23
CA LYS A 9 0.92 9.40 -0.01
C LYS A 9 1.06 8.35 1.10
N LEU A 10 2.25 8.24 1.65
CA LEU A 10 2.53 7.46 2.86
C LEU A 10 2.68 8.41 4.03
N GLU A 11 2.01 8.11 5.15
CA GLU A 11 2.06 8.92 6.36
C GLU A 11 2.21 8.03 7.59
N ILE A 12 3.14 8.37 8.49
CA ILE A 12 3.30 7.76 9.80
C ILE A 12 3.20 8.87 10.84
N LYS A 13 2.15 8.80 11.66
CA LYS A 13 1.94 9.71 12.78
C LYS A 13 2.71 9.24 14.00
N GLY A 14 3.60 10.09 14.51
CA GLY A 14 4.42 9.81 15.69
C GLY A 14 4.00 10.68 16.87
N ASN A 15 4.48 10.33 18.07
CA ASN A 15 4.21 11.13 19.27
C ASN A 15 4.96 12.47 19.25
N ASP A 16 6.15 12.50 18.67
CA ASP A 16 7.06 13.65 18.68
C ASP A 16 7.14 14.36 17.33
N ALA A 17 6.97 13.60 16.23
CA ALA A 17 6.98 14.11 14.87
C ALA A 17 6.29 13.13 13.92
N ASP A 18 5.71 13.69 12.87
CA ASP A 18 5.14 12.94 11.76
C ASP A 18 6.18 12.73 10.65
N ALA A 19 6.04 11.63 9.91
CA ALA A 19 6.79 11.38 8.68
C ALA A 19 5.81 11.21 7.52
N GLU A 20 6.10 11.86 6.40
CA GLU A 20 5.34 11.71 5.16
C GLU A 20 6.26 11.52 3.96
N ASP A 21 5.79 10.75 2.98
CA ASP A 21 6.48 10.56 1.71
C ASP A 21 5.47 10.40 0.56
N LEU A 22 5.91 10.69 -0.66
CA LEU A 22 5.13 10.55 -1.88
C LEU A 22 5.79 9.50 -2.79
N VAL A 23 5.05 8.45 -3.08
CA VAL A 23 5.51 7.36 -3.94
C VAL A 23 4.79 7.44 -5.27
N ASP A 24 5.55 7.47 -6.36
CA ASP A 24 4.99 7.35 -7.70
C ASP A 24 4.39 5.96 -7.89
N CYS A 25 3.11 5.89 -8.23
CA CYS A 25 2.42 4.64 -8.51
C CYS A 25 1.31 4.79 -9.54
N GLU A 26 0.86 3.67 -10.09
CA GLU A 26 -0.37 3.60 -10.89
C GLU A 26 -1.55 3.39 -9.95
N VAL A 27 -2.54 4.27 -10.00
CA VAL A 27 -3.77 4.18 -9.20
C VAL A 27 -4.97 4.02 -10.14
N GLU A 28 -5.75 2.98 -9.91
CA GLU A 28 -7.03 2.77 -10.59
C GLU A 28 -8.18 3.14 -9.65
N GLY A 29 -9.01 4.10 -10.06
CA GLY A 29 -10.18 4.53 -9.29
C GLY A 29 -9.89 5.60 -8.23
N ALA A 30 -10.83 5.75 -7.30
CA ALA A 30 -10.75 6.69 -6.18
C ALA A 30 -11.26 5.99 -4.91
N GLY A 31 -10.73 6.35 -3.75
CA GLY A 31 -11.11 5.73 -2.48
C GLY A 31 -10.56 6.45 -1.27
N GLU A 32 -11.02 6.02 -0.10
CA GLU A 32 -10.53 6.49 1.19
C GLU A 32 -9.11 5.96 1.47
N PRO A 33 -8.31 6.68 2.27
CA PRO A 33 -7.02 6.18 2.75
C PRO A 33 -7.18 4.84 3.48
N ILE A 34 -6.25 3.92 3.23
CA ILE A 34 -6.14 2.68 4.01
C ILE A 34 -5.15 2.86 5.15
N VAL A 35 -5.43 2.22 6.28
CA VAL A 35 -4.52 2.22 7.44
C VAL A 35 -4.06 0.80 7.68
N VAL A 36 -2.77 0.55 7.55
CA VAL A 36 -2.18 -0.78 7.71
C VAL A 36 -0.91 -0.73 8.53
N ASN A 37 -0.55 -1.87 9.13
CA ASN A 37 0.72 -1.99 9.81
C ASN A 37 1.87 -1.96 8.78
N CYS A 38 2.76 -0.98 8.87
CA CYS A 38 3.87 -0.80 7.94
C CYS A 38 4.81 -2.01 7.86
N ARG A 39 4.91 -2.83 8.92
CA ARG A 39 5.70 -4.07 8.89
C ARG A 39 5.15 -5.06 7.86
N TYR A 40 3.83 -5.15 7.72
CA TYR A 40 3.23 -6.05 6.74
C TYR A 40 3.46 -5.58 5.30
N ILE A 41 3.51 -4.26 5.07
CA ILE A 41 3.93 -3.70 3.78
C ILE A 41 5.39 -4.10 3.49
N ARG A 42 6.29 -3.97 4.47
CA ARG A 42 7.69 -4.37 4.28
C ARG A 42 7.82 -5.86 3.95
N ASP A 43 7.09 -6.71 4.66
CA ASP A 43 7.14 -8.15 4.46
C ASP A 43 6.56 -8.53 3.08
N ALA A 44 5.51 -7.84 2.63
CA ALA A 44 4.95 -7.92 1.28
C ALA A 44 5.98 -7.58 0.20
N LEU A 45 6.69 -6.47 0.37
CA LEU A 45 7.73 -6.01 -0.56
C LEU A 45 8.93 -6.97 -0.60
N ALA A 46 9.32 -7.53 0.55
CA ALA A 46 10.37 -8.54 0.62
C ALA A 46 9.97 -9.82 -0.14
N ALA A 47 8.72 -10.27 0.01
CA ALA A 47 8.19 -11.40 -0.73
C ALA A 47 8.11 -11.15 -2.25
N ALA A 48 7.92 -9.89 -2.67
CA ALA A 48 7.92 -9.49 -4.08
C ALA A 48 9.29 -9.63 -4.76
N GLY A 49 10.39 -9.70 -4.00
CA GLY A 49 11.74 -9.89 -4.54
C GLY A 49 12.19 -8.80 -5.52
N GLY A 50 11.70 -7.57 -5.35
CA GLY A 50 11.98 -6.44 -6.26
C GLY A 50 11.00 -6.31 -7.44
N GLY A 51 9.96 -7.14 -7.49
CA GLY A 51 8.85 -7.01 -8.43
C GLY A 51 7.85 -5.92 -8.04
N LYS A 52 6.83 -5.72 -8.89
CA LYS A 52 5.72 -4.80 -8.62
C LYS A 52 4.75 -5.43 -7.60
N VAL A 53 4.15 -4.60 -6.76
CA VAL A 53 3.11 -4.99 -5.81
C VAL A 53 1.87 -4.17 -6.08
N THR A 54 0.71 -4.83 -6.12
CA THR A 54 -0.60 -4.18 -6.27
C THR A 54 -1.36 -4.28 -4.95
N PHE A 55 -1.81 -3.13 -4.45
CA PHE A 55 -2.74 -3.04 -3.33
C PHE A 55 -4.16 -2.85 -3.88
N ALA A 56 -5.09 -3.72 -3.49
CA ALA A 56 -6.49 -3.69 -3.89
C ALA A 56 -7.36 -3.61 -2.63
N PRO A 57 -7.66 -2.40 -2.12
CA PRO A 57 -8.58 -2.21 -1.01
C PRO A 57 -9.99 -2.70 -1.37
N CYS A 58 -10.64 -3.43 -0.45
CA CYS A 58 -12.04 -3.84 -0.59
C CYS A 58 -12.93 -3.06 0.39
N ALA A 59 -14.20 -2.85 0.02
CA ALA A 59 -15.18 -2.11 0.81
C ALA A 59 -15.39 -2.67 2.23
N ASP A 60 -15.24 -3.99 2.40
CA ASP A 60 -15.54 -4.72 3.64
C ASP A 60 -14.28 -5.16 4.43
N ASN A 61 -13.17 -4.44 4.25
CA ASN A 61 -12.08 -4.37 5.25
C ASN A 61 -11.07 -5.54 5.35
N PRO A 62 -10.64 -6.11 4.21
CA PRO A 62 -9.21 -6.39 4.03
C PRO A 62 -8.66 -5.75 2.74
N VAL A 63 -7.36 -5.44 2.75
CA VAL A 63 -6.62 -5.00 1.55
C VAL A 63 -5.97 -6.22 0.93
N GLY A 64 -6.38 -6.56 -0.30
CA GLY A 64 -5.73 -7.59 -1.08
C GLY A 64 -4.38 -7.11 -1.59
N VAL A 65 -3.34 -7.94 -1.47
CA VAL A 65 -2.02 -7.65 -2.02
C VAL A 65 -1.63 -8.74 -3.00
N ARG A 66 -1.24 -8.31 -4.21
CA ARG A 66 -0.81 -9.21 -5.29
C ARG A 66 0.62 -8.87 -5.71
N LEU A 67 1.42 -9.91 -5.95
CA LEU A 67 2.80 -9.80 -6.42
C LEU A 67 2.82 -10.02 -7.95
N LEU A 68 3.44 -9.10 -8.69
CA LEU A 68 3.58 -9.15 -10.16
C LEU A 68 5.04 -9.46 -10.55
N PRO A 69 5.30 -10.10 -11.72
CA PRO A 69 4.35 -10.35 -12.82
C PRO A 69 3.57 -11.66 -12.75
N ASP A 70 3.89 -12.60 -11.87
CA ASP A 70 3.19 -13.90 -11.90
C ASP A 70 3.29 -14.63 -10.57
N ASN A 71 2.38 -14.32 -9.67
CA ASN A 71 2.17 -15.18 -8.52
C ASN A 71 0.69 -15.16 -8.11
N ASP A 72 -0.18 -15.67 -9.00
CA ASP A 72 -1.55 -16.05 -8.61
C ASP A 72 -1.58 -17.02 -7.41
N ARG A 73 -0.43 -17.64 -7.10
CA ARG A 73 -0.22 -18.48 -5.91
C ARG A 73 0.26 -17.73 -4.66
N SER A 74 0.64 -16.45 -4.76
CA SER A 74 1.13 -15.65 -3.63
C SER A 74 0.39 -14.33 -3.56
N SER A 75 -0.86 -14.43 -3.13
CA SER A 75 -1.65 -13.30 -2.63
C SER A 75 -1.74 -13.40 -1.11
N PHE A 76 -1.82 -12.24 -0.45
CA PHE A 76 -2.06 -12.17 0.99
C PHE A 76 -2.99 -11.00 1.29
N LEU A 77 -3.62 -11.08 2.46
CA LEU A 77 -4.57 -10.09 2.94
C LEU A 77 -3.93 -9.29 4.06
N LEU A 78 -4.00 -7.97 3.94
CA LEU A 78 -3.68 -7.06 5.03
C LEU A 78 -4.98 -6.60 5.69
N MET A 79 -5.13 -6.88 6.97
CA MET A 79 -6.24 -6.34 7.75
C MET A 79 -5.95 -4.87 8.03
N GLN A 80 -6.92 -4.00 7.74
CA GLN A 80 -6.77 -2.60 8.10
C GLN A 80 -6.82 -2.43 9.61
N MET A 81 -6.00 -1.54 10.11
CA MET A 81 -6.06 -1.09 11.49
C MET A 81 -7.20 -0.09 11.65
N ARG A 82 -7.73 0.03 12.87
CA ARG A 82 -8.67 1.10 13.16
C ARG A 82 -7.92 2.43 13.17
N PHE A 83 -8.48 3.41 12.46
CA PHE A 83 -8.10 4.83 12.53
C PHE A 83 -8.79 5.48 13.74
#